data_AF-A0A2V6X9A8-F1
#
_entry.id   AF-A0A2V6X9A8-F1
#
_cell.length_a   1.000
_cell.length_b   1.000
_cell.length_c   1.000
_cell.angle_alpha   90.00
_cell.angle_beta   90.00
_cell.angle_gamma   90.00
#
_symmetry.space_group_name_H-M   'P 1'
#
loop_
_entity.id
_entity.type
_entity.pdbx_description
1 polymer ?
#
loop_
_entity_poly.entity_id
_entity_poly.type
_entity_poly.pdbx_seq_one_letter_code
_entity_poly.pdbx_strand_id
1 'polypeptide(L)'
;MLCPGAEGSTPPEIAAYRKDGSPPDAPGWQVRVLPEADPYFRVEWDLVREGVGMYDKISPRGASEIIVDSPRHDDTPATMGEEQLELVLWMYRDRLVDLKRDTQIRDVLVSRRHKKPGVPNHHPYSRATAIP
;
A
#
# COMPACT_ATOMS: atom_id res chain seq x y z
N MET A 1 -7.29 -8.08 10.66
CA MET A 1 -6.55 -8.59 9.48
C MET A 1 -5.16 -7.99 9.37
N LEU A 2 -4.95 -6.69 9.62
CA LEU A 2 -3.62 -6.08 9.46
C LEU A 2 -2.69 -6.16 10.69
N CYS A 3 -3.19 -6.66 11.83
CA CYS A 3 -2.37 -6.82 13.04
C CYS A 3 -1.30 -7.90 12.87
N PRO A 4 -0.16 -7.78 13.57
CA PRO A 4 0.77 -8.88 13.76
C PRO A 4 0.05 -10.13 14.30
N GLY A 5 0.41 -11.30 13.76
CA GLY A 5 -0.23 -12.59 14.00
C GLY A 5 -1.33 -12.93 12.99
N ALA A 6 -1.76 -11.98 12.16
CA ALA A 6 -2.80 -12.18 11.14
C ALA A 6 -2.28 -12.15 9.70
N GLU A 7 -0.96 -12.26 9.50
CA GLU A 7 -0.27 -12.29 8.20
C GLU A 7 -0.89 -13.33 7.24
N GLY A 8 -1.24 -14.52 7.74
CA GLY A 8 -1.85 -15.58 6.93
C GLY A 8 -3.27 -15.26 6.44
N SER A 9 -3.86 -14.15 6.88
CA SER A 9 -5.15 -13.63 6.40
C SER A 9 -4.99 -12.49 5.38
N THR A 10 -3.77 -12.16 4.98
CA THR A 10 -3.47 -11.16 3.95
C THR A 10 -2.77 -11.81 2.75
N PRO A 11 -2.83 -11.21 1.55
CA PRO A 11 -1.96 -11.63 0.45
C PRO A 11 -0.48 -11.49 0.83
N PRO A 12 0.44 -12.18 0.12
CA PRO A 12 1.88 -12.06 0.36
C PRO A 12 2.35 -10.61 0.31
N GLU A 13 3.26 -10.26 1.22
CA GLU A 13 3.81 -8.92 1.27
C GLU A 13 4.69 -8.57 0.06
N ILE A 14 4.55 -7.33 -0.43
CA ILE A 14 5.38 -6.77 -1.50
C ILE A 14 6.72 -6.30 -0.93
N ALA A 15 6.69 -5.68 0.25
CA ALA A 15 7.86 -5.17 0.95
C ALA A 15 7.55 -5.05 2.45
N ALA A 16 8.57 -5.17 3.30
CA ALA A 16 8.44 -4.91 4.72
C ALA A 16 9.75 -4.40 5.30
N TYR A 17 9.65 -3.42 6.21
CA TYR A 17 10.75 -3.07 7.11
C TYR A 17 10.66 -3.89 8.38
N ARG A 18 11.76 -4.52 8.78
CA ARG A 18 11.85 -5.46 9.90
C ARG A 18 13.11 -5.13 10.71
N LYS A 19 13.04 -5.19 12.04
CA LYS A 19 14.22 -4.95 12.89
C LYS A 19 15.12 -6.18 13.01
N ASP A 20 14.53 -7.37 13.07
CA ASP A 20 15.23 -8.57 13.56
C ASP A 20 15.41 -9.68 12.50
N GLY A 21 15.26 -9.35 11.21
CA GLY A 21 15.39 -10.33 10.12
C GLY A 21 14.32 -11.42 10.14
N SER A 22 13.16 -11.17 10.77
CA SER A 22 12.05 -12.11 10.82
C SER A 22 11.57 -12.50 9.40
N PRO A 23 11.02 -13.71 9.22
CA PRO A 23 10.67 -14.18 7.88
C PRO A 23 9.57 -13.31 7.24
N PRO A 24 9.51 -13.27 5.90
CA PRO A 24 8.39 -12.67 5.18
C PRO A 24 7.06 -13.29 5.63
N ASP A 25 5.99 -12.49 5.55
CA ASP A 25 4.64 -12.93 5.94
C ASP A 25 4.56 -13.50 7.38
N ALA A 26 5.45 -13.03 8.26
CA ALA A 26 5.45 -13.30 9.69
C ALA A 26 5.48 -12.01 10.53
N PRO A 27 5.13 -12.06 11.82
CA PRO A 27 5.29 -10.95 12.76
C PRO A 27 6.72 -10.36 12.81
N GLY A 28 6.87 -9.19 13.41
CA GLY A 28 8.18 -8.51 13.57
C GLY A 28 8.49 -7.45 12.50
N TRP A 29 7.53 -7.16 11.63
CA TRP A 29 7.58 -5.99 10.74
C TRP A 29 7.21 -4.70 11.51
N GLN A 30 7.79 -3.59 11.07
CA GLN A 30 7.50 -2.24 11.54
C GLN A 30 6.58 -1.49 10.57
N VAL A 31 6.81 -1.67 9.26
CA VAL A 31 5.95 -1.18 8.17
C VAL A 31 5.88 -2.28 7.13
N ARG A 32 4.70 -2.55 6.57
CA ARG A 32 4.50 -3.62 5.58
C ARG A 32 3.64 -3.14 4.43
N VAL A 33 3.96 -3.57 3.21
CA VAL A 33 3.21 -3.27 1.98
C VAL A 33 2.55 -4.55 1.47
N LEU A 34 1.27 -4.46 1.17
CA LEU A 34 0.42 -5.56 0.72
C LEU A 34 -0.28 -5.16 -0.59
N PRO A 35 -0.57 -6.10 -1.50
CA PRO A 35 -1.58 -5.87 -2.53
C PRO A 35 -2.94 -5.57 -1.90
N GLU A 36 -3.67 -4.60 -2.42
CA GLU A 36 -5.07 -4.39 -2.02
C GLU A 36 -5.92 -5.58 -2.48
N ALA A 37 -6.73 -6.14 -1.58
CA ALA A 37 -7.49 -7.37 -1.86
C ALA A 37 -8.55 -7.20 -2.96
N ASP A 38 -9.12 -6.00 -3.06
CA ASP A 38 -10.06 -5.59 -4.12
C ASP A 38 -9.47 -4.40 -4.90
N PRO A 39 -8.45 -4.65 -5.75
CA PRO A 39 -7.66 -3.59 -6.35
C PRO A 39 -8.38 -2.96 -7.55
N TYR A 40 -8.30 -1.63 -7.66
CA TYR A 40 -8.75 -0.92 -8.85
C TYR A 40 -7.83 -1.15 -10.05
N PHE A 41 -6.53 -1.34 -9.80
CA PHE A 41 -5.48 -1.51 -10.80
C PHE A 41 -4.59 -2.70 -10.47
N ARG A 42 -4.19 -3.44 -11.51
CA ARG A 42 -3.32 -4.62 -11.40
C ARG A 42 -2.14 -4.51 -12.35
N VAL A 43 -0.95 -4.89 -11.89
CA VAL A 43 0.30 -4.71 -12.63
C VAL A 43 0.45 -5.76 -13.73
N GLU A 44 -0.21 -6.90 -13.53
CA GLU A 44 -0.19 -8.07 -14.40
C GLU A 44 -1.03 -7.87 -15.68
N TRP A 45 -1.86 -6.83 -15.74
CA TRP A 45 -2.70 -6.56 -16.92
C TRP A 45 -1.93 -5.79 -17.98
N ASP A 46 -2.16 -6.10 -19.26
CA ASP A 46 -1.58 -5.33 -20.36
C ASP A 46 -2.23 -3.95 -20.48
N LEU A 47 -1.45 -2.94 -20.85
CA LEU A 47 -1.96 -1.61 -21.17
C LEU A 47 -2.56 -1.63 -22.59
N VAL A 48 -3.89 -1.71 -22.67
CA VAL A 48 -4.64 -1.72 -23.92
C VAL A 48 -5.40 -0.40 -24.02
N ARG A 49 -5.22 0.32 -25.13
CA ARG A 49 -5.99 1.52 -25.46
C ARG A 49 -6.83 1.24 -26.70
N GLU A 50 -8.14 1.28 -26.54
CA GLU A 50 -9.12 0.99 -27.59
C GLU A 50 -10.04 2.19 -27.81
N GLY A 51 -10.24 2.59 -29.06
CA GLY A 51 -11.20 3.63 -29.42
C GLY A 51 -12.63 3.11 -29.34
N VAL A 52 -13.47 3.76 -28.53
CA VAL A 52 -14.90 3.48 -28.37
C VAL A 52 -15.69 4.72 -28.76
N GLY A 53 -16.05 4.81 -30.04
CA GLY A 53 -16.69 5.99 -30.62
C GLY A 53 -15.77 7.21 -30.58
N MET A 54 -16.16 8.26 -29.85
CA MET A 54 -15.36 9.48 -29.64
C MET A 54 -14.42 9.41 -28.43
N TYR A 55 -14.42 8.30 -27.69
CA TYR A 55 -13.67 8.12 -26.46
C TYR A 55 -12.58 7.07 -26.62
N ASP A 56 -11.57 7.12 -25.76
CA ASP A 56 -10.63 6.02 -25.58
C ASP A 56 -10.94 5.27 -24.28
N LYS A 57 -10.97 3.95 -24.37
CA LYS A 57 -11.00 3.04 -23.22
C LYS A 57 -9.59 2.54 -22.97
N ILE A 58 -9.11 2.70 -21.74
CA ILE A 58 -7.80 2.21 -21.30
C ILE A 58 -8.03 1.08 -20.31
N SER A 59 -7.28 -0.02 -20.45
CA SER A 59 -7.33 -1.09 -19.45
C SER A 59 -6.81 -0.59 -18.09
N PRO A 60 -7.37 -1.08 -16.98
CA PRO A 60 -6.95 -0.68 -15.62
C PRO A 60 -5.61 -1.33 -15.20
N ARG A 61 -4.58 -1.28 -16.06
CA ARG A 61 -3.20 -1.61 -15.67
C ARG A 61 -2.69 -0.58 -14.67
N GLY A 62 -2.00 -1.01 -13.62
CA GLY A 62 -1.39 -0.13 -12.62
C GLY A 62 -1.13 -0.90 -11.32
N ALA A 63 -1.13 -0.22 -10.17
CA ALA A 63 -1.02 -0.92 -8.88
C ALA A 63 -1.96 -0.32 -7.84
N SER A 64 -2.55 -1.18 -7.01
CA SER A 64 -3.30 -0.79 -5.82
C SER A 64 -2.69 -1.51 -4.61
N GLU A 65 -2.03 -0.76 -3.75
CA GLU A 65 -1.27 -1.27 -2.61
C GLU A 65 -1.74 -0.64 -1.31
N ILE A 66 -1.67 -1.43 -0.24
CA ILE A 66 -1.89 -1.01 1.14
C ILE A 66 -0.54 -0.96 1.85
N ILE A 67 -0.20 0.18 2.45
CA ILE A 67 0.96 0.37 3.30
C ILE A 67 0.47 0.38 4.75
N VAL A 68 0.73 -0.68 5.50
CA VAL A 68 0.41 -0.81 6.92
C VAL A 68 1.45 -0.07 7.73
N ASP A 69 1.03 0.99 8.41
CA ASP A 69 1.95 2.02 8.91
C ASP A 69 2.62 1.68 10.24
N SER A 70 2.03 0.78 11.03
CA SER A 70 2.53 0.38 12.36
C SER A 70 2.01 -1.01 12.69
N PRO A 71 2.75 -1.83 13.48
CA PRO A 71 2.24 -3.09 14.02
C PRO A 71 1.15 -2.88 15.09
N ARG A 72 1.02 -1.69 15.66
CA ARG A 72 0.05 -1.41 16.74
C ARG A 72 -1.28 -0.96 16.15
N HIS A 73 -2.36 -1.62 16.60
CA HIS A 73 -3.70 -1.41 16.03
C HIS A 73 -4.24 0.00 16.20
N ASP A 74 -3.97 0.63 17.35
CA ASP A 74 -4.58 1.90 17.72
C ASP A 74 -3.69 3.12 17.43
N ASP A 75 -2.56 2.91 16.76
CA ASP A 75 -1.67 4.00 16.37
C ASP A 75 -2.33 4.91 15.32
N THR A 76 -1.93 6.17 15.36
CA THR A 76 -2.28 7.19 14.36
C THR A 76 -1.02 7.99 14.04
N PRO A 77 -0.96 8.74 12.92
CA PRO A 77 0.16 9.63 12.62
C PRO A 77 0.50 10.61 13.75
N ALA A 78 -0.49 10.99 14.57
CA ALA A 78 -0.31 11.91 15.67
C ALA A 78 0.18 11.24 16.96
N THR A 79 0.09 9.91 17.07
CA THR A 79 0.45 9.15 18.28
C THR A 79 1.64 8.21 18.07
N MET A 80 2.01 7.93 16.81
CA MET A 80 3.22 7.19 16.50
C MET A 80 4.46 8.03 16.85
N GLY A 81 5.51 7.36 17.35
CA GLY A 81 6.80 8.01 17.58
C GLY A 81 7.48 8.42 16.27
N GLU A 82 8.38 9.40 16.35
CA GLU A 82 9.08 9.96 15.18
C GLU A 82 9.80 8.89 14.35
N GLU A 83 10.47 7.93 14.99
CA GLU A 83 11.14 6.81 14.32
C GLU A 83 10.16 5.97 13.48
N GLN A 84 8.95 5.74 13.99
CA GLN A 84 7.95 4.97 13.26
C GLN A 84 7.40 5.77 12.08
N LEU A 85 7.13 7.06 12.25
CA LEU A 85 6.69 7.92 11.16
C LEU A 85 7.76 8.05 10.07
N GLU A 86 9.02 8.14 10.46
CA GLU A 86 10.16 8.14 9.53
C GLU A 86 10.17 6.87 8.67
N LEU A 87 10.03 5.69 9.28
CA LEU A 87 9.93 4.42 8.54
C LEU A 87 8.76 4.41 7.55
N VAL A 88 7.62 4.98 7.91
CA VAL A 88 6.46 5.08 7.01
C VAL A 88 6.78 5.96 5.79
N LEU A 89 7.43 7.11 6.01
CA LEU A 89 7.82 8.02 4.92
C LEU A 89 8.89 7.41 4.01
N TRP A 90 9.86 6.69 4.58
CA TRP A 90 10.83 5.92 3.78
C TRP A 90 10.15 4.84 2.95
N MET A 91 9.18 4.12 3.52
CA MET A 91 8.42 3.12 2.77
C MET A 91 7.65 3.76 1.61
N TYR A 92 7.08 4.96 1.81
CA TYR A 92 6.44 5.71 0.70
C TYR A 92 7.43 5.99 -0.41
N ARG A 93 8.62 6.52 -0.09
CA ARG A 93 9.68 6.77 -1.08
C ARG A 93 10.05 5.48 -1.82
N ASP A 94 10.30 4.39 -1.10
CA ASP A 94 10.75 3.15 -1.71
C ASP A 94 9.69 2.55 -2.64
N ARG A 95 8.40 2.60 -2.26
CA ARG A 95 7.30 2.20 -3.15
C ARG A 95 7.18 3.13 -4.36
N LEU A 96 7.29 4.44 -4.19
CA LEU A 96 7.27 5.39 -5.30
C LEU A 96 8.38 5.09 -6.32
N VAL A 97 9.61 4.86 -5.84
CA VAL A 97 10.76 4.53 -6.70
C VAL A 97 10.58 3.20 -7.40
N ASP A 98 10.12 2.17 -6.68
CA ASP A 98 9.94 0.83 -7.26
C ASP A 98 8.81 0.79 -8.30
N LEU A 99 7.64 1.37 -7.98
CA LEU A 99 6.51 1.48 -8.93
C LEU A 99 6.91 2.25 -10.19
N LYS A 100 7.78 3.26 -10.06
CA LYS A 100 8.30 4.04 -11.19
C LYS A 100 9.33 3.34 -12.06
N ARG A 101 9.75 2.12 -11.71
CA ARG A 101 10.53 1.27 -12.61
C ARG A 101 9.68 0.75 -13.77
N ASP A 102 8.36 0.61 -13.60
CA ASP A 102 7.47 0.40 -14.73
C ASP A 102 7.27 1.73 -15.47
N THR A 103 7.88 1.83 -16.66
CA THR A 103 7.78 3.01 -17.54
C THR A 103 6.35 3.32 -18.00
N GLN A 104 5.42 2.39 -17.86
CA GLN A 104 4.01 2.59 -18.17
C GLN A 104 3.27 3.31 -17.02
N ILE A 105 3.81 3.38 -15.80
CA ILE A 105 3.21 4.13 -14.68
C ILE A 105 3.58 5.61 -14.78
N ARG A 106 2.60 6.48 -15.03
CA ARG A 106 2.79 7.94 -15.11
C ARG A 106 2.61 8.66 -13.80
N ASP A 107 1.75 8.18 -12.92
CA ASP A 107 1.49 8.82 -11.64
C ASP A 107 1.34 7.79 -10.52
N VAL A 108 1.80 8.17 -9.33
CA VAL A 108 1.59 7.40 -8.11
C VAL A 108 1.09 8.32 -7.02
N LEU A 109 -0.10 8.01 -6.49
CA LEU A 109 -0.74 8.74 -5.41
C LEU A 109 -0.65 7.92 -4.12
N VAL A 110 0.04 8.47 -3.11
CA VAL A 110 -0.07 7.97 -1.74
C VAL A 110 -1.17 8.75 -1.02
N SER A 111 -2.19 8.06 -0.54
CA SER A 111 -3.32 8.66 0.17
C SER A 111 -3.57 7.99 1.51
N ARG A 112 -3.95 8.79 2.49
CA ARG A 112 -4.39 8.33 3.81
C ARG A 112 -5.76 8.90 4.08
N ARG A 113 -6.64 8.10 4.68
CA ARG A 113 -7.95 8.55 5.14
C ARG A 113 -8.00 8.41 6.65
N HIS A 114 -8.39 9.48 7.33
CA HIS A 114 -8.77 9.38 8.72
C HIS A 114 -10.19 8.84 8.83
N LYS A 115 -10.49 8.17 9.94
CA LYS A 115 -11.83 7.67 10.21
C LYS A 115 -12.85 8.82 10.28
N LYS A 116 -14.10 8.51 9.97
CA LYS A 116 -15.22 9.44 10.21
C LYS A 116 -15.50 9.55 11.71
N PRO A 117 -16.06 10.67 12.19
CA PRO A 117 -16.54 10.79 13.56
C PRO A 117 -17.49 9.65 13.92
N GLY A 118 -17.34 9.07 15.12
CA GLY A 118 -18.17 7.97 15.62
C GLY A 118 -17.81 6.58 15.08
N VAL A 119 -16.88 6.46 14.13
CA VAL A 119 -16.38 5.15 13.69
C VAL A 119 -15.27 4.68 14.66
N PRO A 120 -15.26 3.38 15.05
CA PRO A 120 -14.14 2.81 15.81
C PRO A 120 -12.81 3.00 15.10
N ASN A 121 -11.71 2.99 15.86
CA ASN A 121 -10.39 2.97 15.23
C ASN A 121 -10.24 1.68 14.42
N HIS A 122 -9.49 1.81 13.33
CA HIS A 122 -9.01 0.68 12.56
C HIS A 122 -7.49 0.77 12.52
N HIS A 123 -6.87 -0.37 12.23
CA HIS A 123 -5.43 -0.47 12.04
C HIS A 123 -4.92 0.65 11.09
N PRO A 124 -3.81 1.34 11.41
CA PRO A 124 -3.33 2.45 10.59
C PRO A 124 -2.75 1.93 9.28
N TYR A 125 -3.26 2.45 8.17
CA TYR A 125 -2.72 2.18 6.86
C TYR A 125 -2.92 3.38 5.92
N SER A 126 -2.10 3.40 4.88
CA SER A 126 -2.18 4.29 3.73
C SER A 126 -2.32 3.47 2.46
N ARG A 127 -2.76 4.10 1.38
CA ARG A 127 -2.87 3.47 0.05
C ARG A 127 -1.87 4.09 -0.90
N ALA A 128 -1.20 3.27 -1.69
CA ALA A 128 -0.48 3.72 -2.87
C ALA A 128 -1.23 3.24 -4.11
N THR A 129 -1.59 4.18 -4.98
CA THR A 129 -2.28 3.89 -6.25
C THR A 129 -1.41 4.38 -7.38
N ALA A 130 -0.98 3.47 -8.24
CA ALA A 130 -0.17 3.77 -9.41
C ALA A 130 -0.99 3.61 -10.68
N ILE A 131 -0.96 4.62 -11.55
CA ILE A 131 -1.76 4.67 -12.77
C ILE A 131 -0.92 5.04 -14.01
N PRO A 132 -1.33 4.60 -15.21
CA PRO A 132 -0.65 4.91 -16.46
C PRO A 132 -0.88 6.32 -17.02
#